data_AF-A0A2T0RLW1-F1
#
_entry.id   AF-A0A2T0RLW1-F1
#
_cell.length_a   1.000
_cell.length_b   1.000
_cell.length_c   1.000
_cell.angle_alpha   90.00
_cell.angle_beta   90.00
_cell.angle_gamma   90.00
#
_symmetry.space_group_name_H-M   'P 1'
#
loop_
_entity.id
_entity.type
_entity.pdbx_description
1 polymer ?
#
loop_
_entity_poly.entity_id
_entity_poly.type
_entity_poly.pdbx_seq_one_letter_code
_entity_poly.pdbx_strand_id
1 'polypeptide(L)'
;MSVLKQRKQSMETKFARDGELEFHARIRAFRSLAAWARSENGGTSADEEAFVKALIREDMRQPGDEAALAVARDHLGGLVEDARLRAKLEEFTRDARSAAMLAKAS
;
A
#
# COMPACT_ATOMS: atom_id res chain seq x y z
N MET A 1 -6.24 -2.44 40.91
CA MET A 1 -5.68 -2.75 39.56
C MET A 1 -4.83 -1.57 39.12
N SER A 2 -3.54 -1.78 38.83
CA SER A 2 -2.57 -0.69 38.64
C SER A 2 -2.68 0.03 37.29
N VAL A 3 -2.55 1.37 37.31
CA VAL A 3 -2.54 2.26 36.13
C VAL A 3 -1.49 1.87 35.07
N LEU A 4 -0.41 1.20 35.48
CA LEU A 4 0.64 0.65 34.62
C LEU A 4 0.12 -0.46 33.69
N LYS A 5 -0.79 -1.33 34.15
CA LYS A 5 -1.42 -2.36 33.31
C LYS A 5 -2.34 -1.73 32.26
N GLN A 6 -3.07 -0.67 32.65
CA GLN A 6 -3.97 0.05 31.75
C GLN A 6 -3.22 0.76 30.62
N ARG A 7 -2.09 1.42 30.94
CA ARG A 7 -1.23 2.04 29.91
C ARG A 7 -0.62 1.03 28.95
N LYS A 8 -0.13 -0.11 29.46
CA LYS A 8 0.48 -1.17 28.63
C LYS A 8 -0.51 -1.73 27.60
N GLN A 9 -1.72 -2.06 28.05
CA GLN A 9 -2.80 -2.53 27.19
C GLN A 9 -3.24 -1.47 26.17
N SER A 10 -3.35 -0.19 26.57
CA SER A 10 -3.67 0.90 25.64
C SER A 10 -2.60 1.12 24.58
N MET A 11 -1.32 0.93 24.91
CA MET A 11 -0.23 1.03 23.91
C MET A 11 -0.27 -0.14 22.94
N GLU A 12 -0.40 -1.37 23.43
CA GLU A 12 -0.49 -2.59 22.60
C GLU A 12 -1.70 -2.54 21.64
N THR A 13 -2.86 -2.11 22.12
CA THR A 13 -4.05 -1.92 21.27
C THR A 13 -3.86 -0.82 20.23
N LYS A 14 -3.14 0.26 20.57
CA LYS A 14 -2.83 1.33 19.62
C LYS A 14 -1.90 0.82 18.52
N PHE A 15 -0.80 0.14 18.87
CA PHE A 15 0.14 -0.41 17.89
C PHE A 15 -0.50 -1.42 16.94
N ALA A 16 -1.35 -2.32 17.45
CA ALA A 16 -2.07 -3.28 16.61
C ALA A 16 -3.01 -2.58 15.61
N ARG A 17 -3.71 -1.54 16.06
CA ARG A 17 -4.63 -0.76 15.22
C ARG A 17 -3.90 0.10 14.18
N ASP A 18 -2.78 0.71 14.55
CA ASP A 18 -1.95 1.47 13.61
C ASP A 18 -1.33 0.53 12.54
N GLY A 19 -0.91 -0.68 12.91
CA GLY A 19 -0.43 -1.69 11.94
C GLY A 19 -1.49 -2.16 10.96
N GLU A 20 -2.70 -2.45 11.42
CA GLU A 20 -3.83 -2.83 10.54
C GLU A 20 -4.22 -1.68 9.57
N LEU A 21 -4.25 -0.44 10.07
CA LEU A 21 -4.54 0.73 9.24
C LEU A 21 -3.49 0.95 8.15
N GLU A 22 -2.20 0.83 8.49
CA GLU A 22 -1.12 0.94 7.51
C GLU A 22 -1.18 -0.20 6.48
N PHE A 23 -1.49 -1.43 6.89
CA PHE A 23 -1.67 -2.55 5.97
C PHE A 23 -2.82 -2.31 4.97
N HIS A 24 -3.97 -1.85 5.46
CA HIS A 24 -5.09 -1.50 4.60
C HIS A 24 -4.79 -0.32 3.68
N ALA A 25 -4.04 0.68 4.16
CA ALA A 25 -3.58 1.79 3.35
C ALA A 25 -2.63 1.32 2.22
N ARG A 26 -1.70 0.40 2.51
CA ARG A 26 -0.82 -0.22 1.49
C ARG A 26 -1.62 -0.94 0.41
N ILE A 27 -2.58 -1.80 0.79
CA ILE A 27 -3.44 -2.50 -0.19
C ILE A 27 -4.19 -1.51 -1.07
N ARG A 28 -4.72 -0.44 -0.49
CA ARG A 28 -5.42 0.60 -1.24
C ARG A 28 -4.49 1.33 -2.22
N ALA A 29 -3.28 1.67 -1.80
CA ALA A 29 -2.28 2.29 -2.66
C ALA A 29 -1.91 1.39 -3.84
N PHE A 30 -1.73 0.08 -3.60
CA PHE A 30 -1.44 -0.90 -4.66
C PHE A 30 -2.58 -1.05 -5.66
N ARG A 31 -3.83 -1.01 -5.21
CA ARG A 31 -5.00 -1.02 -6.12
C ARG A 31 -5.02 0.22 -7.02
N SER A 32 -4.76 1.40 -6.47
CA SER A 32 -4.64 2.63 -7.27
C SER A 32 -3.49 2.56 -8.27
N LEU A 33 -2.34 2.00 -7.85
CA LEU A 33 -1.18 1.80 -8.73
C LEU A 33 -1.50 0.84 -9.87
N ALA A 34 -2.22 -0.25 -9.59
CA ALA A 34 -2.60 -1.23 -10.61
C ALA A 34 -3.59 -0.65 -11.64
N ALA A 35 -4.60 0.10 -11.19
CA ALA A 35 -5.52 0.80 -12.08
C ALA A 35 -4.80 1.83 -12.97
N TRP A 36 -3.81 2.53 -12.41
CA TRP A 36 -2.95 3.42 -13.19
C TRP A 36 -2.07 2.64 -14.18
N ALA A 37 -1.41 1.55 -13.76
CA ALA A 37 -0.57 0.74 -14.62
C ALA A 37 -1.35 0.16 -15.81
N ARG A 38 -2.58 -0.32 -15.56
CA ARG A 38 -3.52 -0.75 -16.59
C ARG A 38 -3.81 0.35 -17.62
N SER A 39 -3.94 1.59 -17.17
CA SER A 39 -4.17 2.73 -18.05
C SER A 39 -2.95 3.04 -18.93
N GLU A 40 -1.73 2.72 -18.48
CA GLU A 40 -0.51 2.91 -19.25
C GLU A 40 -0.24 1.75 -20.24
N ASN A 41 -0.48 0.49 -19.84
CA ASN A 41 -0.20 -0.68 -20.68
C ASN A 41 -1.41 -1.22 -21.48
N GLY A 42 -2.61 -0.69 -21.26
CA GLY A 42 -3.84 -1.15 -21.92
C GLY A 42 -4.35 -2.51 -21.42
N GLY A 43 -3.94 -2.94 -20.23
CA GLY A 43 -4.24 -4.24 -19.65
C GLY A 43 -5.71 -4.48 -19.28
N THR A 44 -5.98 -5.68 -18.77
CA THR A 44 -7.33 -6.10 -18.37
C THR A 44 -7.53 -6.01 -16.85
N SER A 45 -8.79 -6.06 -16.39
CA SER A 45 -9.08 -6.09 -14.95
C SER A 45 -8.46 -7.32 -14.25
N ALA A 46 -8.35 -8.46 -14.95
CA ALA A 46 -7.75 -9.67 -14.38
C ALA A 46 -6.23 -9.50 -14.15
N ASP A 47 -5.58 -8.78 -15.04
CA ASP A 47 -4.17 -8.42 -14.95
C ASP A 47 -3.92 -7.45 -13.78
N GLU A 48 -4.80 -6.46 -13.62
CA GLU A 48 -4.82 -5.56 -12.47
C GLU A 48 -4.90 -6.31 -11.13
N GLU A 49 -5.85 -7.25 -10.99
CA GLU A 49 -5.99 -8.04 -9.76
C GLU A 49 -4.77 -8.94 -9.48
N ALA A 50 -4.18 -9.53 -10.52
CA ALA A 50 -2.98 -10.34 -10.40
C ALA A 50 -1.79 -9.49 -9.96
N PHE A 51 -1.66 -8.29 -10.51
CA PHE A 51 -0.62 -7.33 -10.18
C PHE A 51 -0.74 -6.83 -8.73
N VAL A 52 -1.95 -6.49 -8.27
CA VAL A 52 -2.19 -6.14 -6.86
C VAL A 52 -1.78 -7.28 -5.93
N LYS A 53 -2.13 -8.53 -6.26
CA LYS A 53 -1.75 -9.70 -5.45
C LYS A 53 -0.22 -9.90 -5.42
N ALA A 54 0.47 -9.65 -6.53
CA ALA A 54 1.92 -9.72 -6.60
C ALA A 54 2.57 -8.67 -5.69
N LEU A 55 2.10 -7.42 -5.74
CA LEU A 55 2.57 -6.33 -4.88
C LEU A 55 2.38 -6.65 -3.39
N ILE A 56 1.20 -7.14 -3.00
CA ILE A 56 0.92 -7.53 -1.61
C ILE A 56 1.85 -8.66 -1.16
N ARG A 57 2.02 -9.69 -1.99
CA ARG A 57 2.89 -10.83 -1.66
C ARG A 57 4.34 -10.36 -1.46
N GLU A 58 4.82 -9.48 -2.32
CA GLU A 58 6.18 -8.97 -2.25
C GLU A 58 6.37 -8.06 -1.04
N ASP A 59 5.41 -7.17 -0.74
CA ASP A 59 5.45 -6.32 0.45
C ASP A 59 5.43 -7.13 1.76
N MET A 60 4.70 -8.25 1.78
CA MET A 60 4.74 -9.16 2.93
C MET A 60 6.09 -9.87 3.10
N ARG A 61 6.81 -10.12 1.99
CA ARG A 61 8.14 -10.75 2.03
C ARG A 61 9.24 -9.76 2.37
N GLN A 62 9.19 -8.60 1.75
CA GLN A 62 10.16 -7.51 1.88
C GLN A 62 9.39 -6.19 1.97
N PRO A 63 9.01 -5.76 3.19
CA PRO A 63 8.26 -4.54 3.37
C PRO A 63 9.08 -3.35 2.91
N GLY A 64 8.46 -2.49 2.09
CA GLY A 64 9.09 -1.27 1.61
C GLY A 64 8.69 -0.90 0.19
N ASP A 65 9.03 0.33 -0.18
CA ASP A 65 8.67 0.88 -1.49
C ASP A 65 9.55 0.31 -2.61
N GLU A 66 10.81 -0.02 -2.34
CA GLU A 66 11.72 -0.59 -3.36
C GLU A 66 11.24 -1.93 -3.91
N ALA A 67 10.70 -2.79 -3.05
CA ALA A 67 10.15 -4.08 -3.42
C ALA A 67 8.91 -3.91 -4.32
N ALA A 68 8.00 -3.01 -3.94
CA ALA A 68 6.82 -2.66 -4.75
C ALA A 68 7.20 -2.04 -6.10
N LEU A 69 8.22 -1.16 -6.13
CA LEU A 69 8.71 -0.55 -7.36
C LEU A 69 9.32 -1.57 -8.31
N ALA A 70 10.08 -2.54 -7.80
CA ALA A 70 10.65 -3.61 -8.62
C ALA A 70 9.55 -4.42 -9.33
N VAL A 71 8.50 -4.81 -8.60
CA VAL A 71 7.33 -5.52 -9.15
C VAL A 71 6.59 -4.65 -10.17
N ALA A 72 6.41 -3.36 -9.89
CA ALA A 72 5.76 -2.44 -10.81
C ALA A 72 6.56 -2.19 -12.10
N ARG A 73 7.89 -2.13 -12.02
CA ARG A 73 8.77 -2.01 -13.20
C ARG A 73 8.65 -3.24 -14.11
N ASP A 74 8.68 -4.43 -13.52
CA ASP A 74 8.54 -5.70 -14.23
C ASP A 74 7.19 -5.77 -14.95
N HIS A 75 6.11 -5.45 -14.24
CA HIS A 75 4.76 -5.46 -14.79
C HIS A 75 4.55 -4.45 -15.93
N LEU A 76 5.14 -3.26 -15.82
CA LEU A 76 5.05 -2.22 -16.86
C LEU A 76 6.07 -2.40 -17.99
N GLY A 77 6.98 -3.39 -17.91
CA GLY A 77 7.92 -3.69 -18.99
C GLY A 77 8.78 -2.50 -19.45
N GLY A 78 9.04 -1.53 -18.56
CA GLY A 78 9.78 -0.30 -18.90
C GLY A 78 8.99 0.75 -19.70
N LEU A 79 7.67 0.63 -19.82
CA LEU A 79 6.82 1.66 -20.45
C LEU A 79 6.87 3.02 -19.73
N VAL A 80 7.26 3.03 -18.46
CA VAL A 80 7.31 4.22 -17.62
C VAL A 80 8.66 4.35 -16.95
N GLU A 81 9.17 5.58 -16.91
CA GLU A 81 10.41 5.91 -16.20
C GLU A 81 10.27 5.69 -14.69
N ASP A 82 11.38 5.29 -14.08
CA ASP A 82 11.44 4.95 -12.67
C ASP A 82 11.08 6.12 -11.74
N ALA A 83 11.44 7.35 -12.12
CA ALA A 83 11.07 8.55 -11.39
C ALA A 83 9.54 8.75 -11.34
N ARG A 84 8.84 8.48 -12.45
CA ARG A 84 7.38 8.57 -12.54
C ARG A 84 6.71 7.47 -11.73
N LEU A 85 7.26 6.26 -11.73
CA LEU A 85 6.80 5.15 -10.89
C LEU A 85 6.85 5.50 -9.40
N ARG A 86 8.00 6.02 -8.93
CA ARG A 86 8.18 6.45 -7.54
C ARG A 86 7.18 7.52 -7.15
N ALA A 87 7.07 8.55 -7.98
CA ALA A 87 6.13 9.64 -7.74
C ALA A 87 4.68 9.13 -7.61
N LYS A 88 4.27 8.19 -8.46
CA LYS A 88 2.93 7.58 -8.40
C LYS A 88 2.72 6.73 -7.15
N LEU A 89 3.69 5.91 -6.77
CA LEU A 89 3.60 5.11 -5.55
C LEU A 89 3.50 5.99 -4.29
N GLU A 90 4.29 7.06 -4.22
CA GLU A 90 4.23 8.03 -3.10
C GLU A 90 2.89 8.78 -3.05
N GLU A 91 2.39 9.22 -4.21
CA GLU A 91 1.09 9.88 -4.35
C GLU A 91 -0.04 8.97 -3.84
N PHE A 92 -0.10 7.72 -4.33
CA PHE A 92 -1.15 6.78 -3.93
C PHE A 92 -1.04 6.34 -2.48
N THR A 93 0.19 6.21 -1.95
CA THR A 93 0.40 5.90 -0.53
C THR A 93 -0.08 7.05 0.36
N ARG A 94 0.19 8.29 -0.04
CA ARG A 94 -0.29 9.48 0.68
C ARG A 94 -1.82 9.59 0.66
N ASP A 95 -2.43 9.37 -0.51
CA ASP A 95 -3.89 9.38 -0.65
C ASP A 95 -4.54 8.28 0.20
N ALA A 96 -4.01 7.06 0.14
CA ALA A 96 -4.51 5.93 0.91
C ALA A 96 -4.42 6.15 2.42
N ARG A 97 -3.30 6.70 2.93
CA ARG A 97 -3.15 7.07 4.34
C ARG A 97 -4.12 8.17 4.76
N SER A 98 -4.31 9.18 3.90
CA SER A 98 -5.26 10.27 4.15
C SER A 98 -6.69 9.73 4.24
N ALA A 99 -7.07 8.85 3.33
CA ALA A 99 -8.36 8.17 3.35
C ALA A 99 -8.54 7.29 4.59
N ALA A 100 -7.50 6.59 5.04
CA ALA A 100 -7.53 5.79 6.26
C ALA A 100 -7.69 6.65 7.52
N MET A 101 -7.08 7.84 7.57
CA MET A 101 -7.30 8.80 8.67
C MET A 101 -8.72 9.35 8.69
N LEU A 102 -9.28 9.72 7.53
CA LEU A 102 -10.65 10.22 7.43
C LEU A 102 -11.68 9.17 7.87
N ALA A 103 -11.47 7.90 7.50
CA ALA A 103 -12.34 6.80 7.92
C ALA A 103 -12.32 6.53 9.44
N LYS A 104 -11.30 7.00 10.16
CA LYS A 104 -11.20 6.90 11.63
C LYS A 104 -11.88 8.06 12.36
N ALA A 105 -12.11 9.18 11.66
CA ALA A 105 -12.71 10.39 12.23
C ALA A 105 -14.24 10.43 12.13
N SER A 106 -14.83 9.56 11.31
CA SER A 106 -16.28 9.33 11.17
C SER A 106 -16.75 8.19 12.07
#